data_AF-A0A9X7S0W7-F1
#
_entry.id   AF-A0A9X7S0W7-F1
#
_cell.length_a   1.000
_cell.length_b   1.000
_cell.length_c   1.000
_cell.angle_alpha   90.00
_cell.angle_beta   90.00
_cell.angle_gamma   90.00
#
_symmetry.space_group_name_H-M   'P 1'
#
loop_
_entity.id
_entity.type
_entity.pdbx_description
1 polymer ?
#
loop_
_entity_poly.entity_id
_entity_poly.type
_entity_poly.pdbx_seq_one_letter_code
_entity_poly.pdbx_strand_id
1 'polypeptide(L)'
;MGTSVSVKVDLKGIEKKVSSSALAKGKLAIANQMMIDMQPFIPRKSGDLSGSGQATRDGVRYPGPYARAQFYGSSYNKHKRFTFSRYTTPGTGKRWDLKASALHVKDWGKVGLRAMGVKA
;
A
#
# COMPACT_ATOMS: atom_id res chain seq x y z
N MET A 1 5.23 20.51 4.96
CA MET A 1 5.96 19.30 4.49
C MET A 1 5.09 18.06 4.72
N GLY A 2 4.39 17.58 3.68
CA GLY A 2 3.50 16.42 3.78
C GLY A 2 4.27 15.11 3.68
N THR A 3 4.23 14.28 4.72
CA THR A 3 4.94 12.99 4.74
C THR A 3 4.06 11.92 4.12
N SER A 4 4.32 11.59 2.85
CA SER A 4 3.63 10.52 2.13
C SER A 4 4.07 9.14 2.62
N VAL A 5 3.11 8.21 2.74
CA VAL A 5 3.41 6.78 2.94
C VAL A 5 3.53 6.12 1.57
N SER A 6 4.55 5.28 1.40
CA SER A 6 4.74 4.44 0.21
C SER A 6 4.94 2.99 0.65
N VAL A 7 4.13 2.08 0.13
CA VAL A 7 4.28 0.63 0.33
C VAL A 7 5.01 0.06 -0.88
N LYS A 8 6.27 -0.39 -0.71
CA LYS A 8 7.09 -0.88 -1.82
C LYS A 8 6.79 -2.34 -2.15
N VAL A 9 6.78 -2.66 -3.45
CA VAL A 9 6.77 -4.04 -3.95
C VAL A 9 8.21 -4.51 -4.14
N ASP A 10 8.61 -5.57 -3.45
CA ASP A 10 9.94 -6.17 -3.62
C ASP A 10 9.86 -7.33 -4.64
N LEU A 11 10.51 -7.18 -5.80
CA LEU A 11 10.47 -8.14 -6.93
C LEU A 11 11.84 -8.79 -7.18
N LYS A 12 12.67 -8.92 -6.14
CA LYS A 12 14.01 -9.52 -6.24
C LYS A 12 13.98 -10.85 -7.02
N GLY A 13 14.79 -10.91 -8.09
CA GLY A 13 15.03 -12.11 -8.89
C GLY A 13 14.22 -12.19 -10.20
N ILE A 14 13.00 -11.65 -10.24
CA ILE A 14 12.21 -11.57 -11.48
C ILE A 14 12.80 -10.51 -12.43
N GLU A 15 13.37 -9.44 -11.86
CA GLU A 15 13.95 -8.32 -12.61
C GLU A 15 15.05 -8.73 -13.63
N LYS A 16 15.70 -9.88 -13.42
CA LYS A 16 16.73 -10.42 -14.32
C LYS A 16 16.17 -11.22 -15.51
N LYS A 17 14.89 -11.62 -15.46
CA LYS A 17 14.26 -12.53 -16.44
C LYS A 17 13.22 -11.84 -17.33
N VAL A 18 12.87 -10.60 -17.04
CA VAL A 18 11.87 -9.83 -17.80
C VAL A 18 12.44 -8.48 -18.21
N SER A 19 11.95 -7.94 -19.32
CA SER A 19 12.35 -6.59 -19.78
C SER A 19 11.90 -5.52 -18.78
N SER A 20 12.62 -4.40 -18.73
CA SER A 20 12.32 -3.25 -17.87
C SER A 20 10.87 -2.75 -18.05
N SER A 21 10.36 -2.85 -19.28
CA SER A 21 8.97 -2.50 -19.63
C SER A 21 7.96 -3.50 -19.03
N ALA A 22 8.20 -4.80 -19.15
CA ALA A 22 7.35 -5.81 -18.53
C ALA A 22 7.34 -5.65 -17.00
N LEU A 23 8.52 -5.42 -16.42
CA LEU A 23 8.68 -5.16 -14.99
C LEU A 23 7.87 -3.94 -14.51
N ALA A 24 7.90 -2.84 -15.27
CA ALA A 24 7.11 -1.65 -14.97
C ALA A 24 5.59 -1.91 -15.04
N LYS A 25 5.14 -2.72 -16.01
CA LYS A 25 3.73 -3.16 -16.11
C LYS A 25 3.35 -4.05 -14.93
N GLY A 26 4.22 -4.99 -14.55
CA GLY A 26 4.06 -5.86 -13.39
C GLY A 26 3.92 -5.07 -12.09
N LYS A 27 4.85 -4.14 -11.82
CA LYS A 27 4.82 -3.28 -10.63
C LYS A 27 3.54 -2.44 -10.57
N LEU A 28 3.11 -1.85 -11.69
CA LEU A 28 1.88 -1.06 -11.74
C LEU A 28 0.62 -1.92 -11.51
N ALA A 29 0.55 -3.10 -12.11
CA ALA A 29 -0.58 -4.02 -11.93
C ALA A 29 -0.67 -4.51 -10.47
N ILE A 30 0.47 -4.85 -9.86
CA ILE A 30 0.54 -5.19 -8.44
C ILE A 30 0.08 -4.02 -7.58
N ALA A 31 0.59 -2.81 -7.82
CA ALA A 31 0.22 -1.62 -7.05
C ALA A 31 -1.29 -1.33 -7.15
N ASN A 32 -1.90 -1.49 -8.32
CA ASN A 32 -3.35 -1.36 -8.49
C ASN A 32 -4.13 -2.40 -7.68
N GLN A 33 -3.73 -3.67 -7.74
CA GLN A 33 -4.38 -4.73 -6.98
C GLN A 33 -4.22 -4.52 -5.46
N MET A 34 -3.01 -4.18 -5.03
CA MET A 34 -2.68 -3.81 -3.67
C MET A 34 -3.57 -2.67 -3.15
N MET A 35 -3.81 -1.64 -3.97
CA MET A 35 -4.65 -0.50 -3.60
C MET A 35 -6.09 -0.94 -3.31
N ILE A 36 -6.65 -1.84 -4.12
CA ILE A 36 -8.00 -2.40 -3.95
C ILE A 36 -8.05 -3.26 -2.69
N ASP A 37 -7.11 -4.19 -2.54
CA ASP A 37 -7.10 -5.16 -1.43
C ASP A 37 -6.78 -4.50 -0.07
N MET A 38 -6.04 -3.39 -0.07
CA MET A 38 -5.79 -2.62 1.15
C MET A 38 -6.98 -1.78 1.59
N GLN A 39 -7.85 -1.35 0.66
CA GLN A 39 -8.98 -0.45 0.93
C GLN A 39 -9.84 -0.84 2.14
N PRO A 40 -10.28 -2.10 2.33
CA PRO A 40 -11.10 -2.49 3.48
C PRO A 40 -10.39 -2.38 4.84
N PHE A 41 -9.06 -2.31 4.86
CA PHE A 41 -8.26 -2.24 6.09
C PHE A 41 -7.87 -0.80 6.49
N ILE A 42 -8.11 0.18 5.61
CA ILE A 42 -7.75 1.58 5.85
C ILE A 42 -8.78 2.22 6.78
N PRO A 43 -8.35 2.81 7.92
CA PRO A 43 -9.25 3.51 8.82
C PRO A 43 -10.02 4.64 8.13
N ARG A 44 -11.35 4.63 8.25
CA ARG A 44 -12.23 5.67 7.74
C ARG A 44 -13.01 6.29 8.90
N LYS A 45 -12.79 7.58 9.15
CA LYS A 45 -13.57 8.33 10.15
C LYS A 45 -14.52 9.34 9.48
N SER A 46 -13.99 10.20 8.62
CA SER A 46 -14.77 11.27 7.97
C SER A 46 -14.08 11.87 6.74
N GLY A 47 -13.10 11.18 6.15
CA GLY A 47 -12.32 11.70 5.02
C GLY A 47 -11.95 10.63 4.00
N ASP A 48 -11.40 11.07 2.88
CA ASP A 48 -11.15 10.24 1.68
C ASP A 48 -9.85 9.44 1.73
N LEU A 49 -9.22 9.22 2.89
CA LEU A 49 -7.93 8.50 2.96
C LEU A 49 -8.00 7.11 2.28
N SER A 50 -9.14 6.42 2.41
CA SER A 50 -9.37 5.12 1.77
C SER A 50 -9.56 5.20 0.25
N GLY A 51 -9.91 6.38 -0.28
CA GLY A 51 -10.11 6.66 -1.71
C GLY A 51 -9.01 7.49 -2.35
N SER A 52 -8.12 8.10 -1.56
CA SER A 52 -7.04 8.95 -2.05
C SER A 52 -5.77 8.17 -2.42
N GLY A 53 -5.77 6.86 -2.21
CA GLY A 53 -4.68 5.97 -2.61
C GLY A 53 -4.38 6.14 -4.10
N GLN A 54 -3.11 6.33 -4.42
CA GLN A 54 -2.60 6.41 -5.78
C GLN A 54 -1.62 5.27 -5.99
N ALA A 55 -1.98 4.33 -6.86
CA ALA A 55 -1.04 3.32 -7.32
C ALA A 55 0.00 3.95 -8.25
N THR A 56 1.27 3.68 -7.97
CA THR A 56 2.42 4.12 -8.76
C THR A 56 3.27 2.90 -9.12
N ARG A 57 4.26 3.09 -10.01
CA ARG A 57 5.21 2.02 -10.36
C ARG A 57 6.06 1.54 -9.19
N ASP A 58 6.13 2.28 -8.10
CA ASP A 58 6.93 1.94 -6.93
C ASP A 58 6.09 1.38 -5.77
N GLY A 59 4.76 1.44 -5.86
CA GLY A 59 3.88 1.07 -4.76
C GLY A 59 2.55 1.81 -4.72
N VAL A 60 1.94 1.86 -3.54
CA VAL A 60 0.73 2.67 -3.30
C VAL A 60 1.09 3.87 -2.42
N ARG A 61 0.76 5.06 -2.90
CA ARG A 61 0.98 6.33 -2.19
C ARG A 61 -0.35 6.85 -1.63
N TYR A 62 -0.35 7.20 -0.36
CA TYR A 62 -1.50 7.88 0.28
C TYR A 62 -1.13 9.34 0.57
N PRO A 63 -1.75 10.31 -0.14
CA PRO A 63 -1.55 11.73 0.12
C PRO A 63 -2.32 12.18 1.36
N GLY A 64 -1.77 13.18 2.07
CA GLY A 64 -2.42 13.83 3.20
C GLY A 64 -1.55 13.86 4.46
N PRO A 65 -1.62 14.93 5.28
CA PRO A 65 -0.80 15.08 6.48
C PRO A 65 -1.10 14.03 7.55
N TYR A 66 -2.29 13.41 7.50
CA TYR A 66 -2.74 12.38 8.42
C TYR A 66 -2.40 10.94 7.97
N ALA A 67 -2.02 10.73 6.70
CA ALA A 67 -1.79 9.39 6.15
C ALA A 67 -0.70 8.62 6.92
N ARG A 68 0.44 9.27 7.15
CA ARG A 68 1.55 8.69 7.93
C ARG A 68 1.17 8.40 9.38
N ALA A 69 0.48 9.35 10.02
CA ALA A 69 0.04 9.20 11.40
C ALA A 69 -0.89 7.99 11.57
N GLN A 70 -1.84 7.82 10.64
CA GLN A 70 -2.79 6.70 10.65
C GLN A 70 -2.11 5.37 10.33
N PHE A 71 -1.22 5.35 9.33
CA PHE A 71 -0.49 4.15 8.93
C PHE A 71 0.37 3.59 10.07
N TYR A 72 1.09 4.44 10.80
CA TYR A 72 1.90 4.03 11.95
C TYR A 72 1.10 3.94 13.26
N GLY A 73 -0.17 4.34 13.26
CA GLY A 73 -0.97 4.43 14.49
C GLY A 73 -0.43 5.42 15.52
N SER A 74 0.45 6.33 15.09
CA SER A 74 1.06 7.34 15.93
C SER A 74 1.64 8.46 15.08
N SER A 75 1.68 9.67 15.64
CA SER A 75 2.46 10.76 15.08
C SER A 75 3.31 11.38 16.17
N TYR A 76 4.48 11.85 15.78
CA TYR A 76 5.36 12.62 16.63
C TYR A 76 5.91 13.82 15.85
N ASN A 77 5.92 14.98 16.48
CA ASN A 77 6.74 16.12 16.09
C ASN A 77 7.51 16.62 17.33
N LYS A 78 8.36 17.65 17.18
CA LYS A 78 9.16 18.22 18.29
C LYS A 78 8.32 18.66 19.50
N HIS A 79 7.02 18.89 19.33
CA HIS A 79 6.14 19.50 20.33
C HIS A 79 4.97 18.61 20.78
N LYS A 80 4.68 17.50 20.10
CA LYS A 80 3.48 16.69 20.32
C LYS A 80 3.70 15.26 19.84
N ARG A 81 3.39 14.30 20.71
CA ARG A 81 3.30 12.88 20.40
C ARG A 81 1.88 12.42 20.71
N PHE A 82 1.25 11.71 19.79
CA PHE A 82 -0.03 11.06 20.03
C PHE A 82 -0.07 9.68 19.39
N THR A 83 -0.78 8.77 20.05
CA THR A 83 -1.00 7.39 19.60
C THR A 83 -2.50 7.18 19.40
N PHE A 84 -2.85 6.49 18.32
CA PHE A 84 -4.23 6.07 18.09
C PHE A 84 -4.49 4.78 18.88
N SER A 85 -5.31 4.87 19.93
CA SER A 85 -5.66 3.72 20.78
C SER A 85 -6.95 3.04 20.34
N ARG A 86 -7.84 3.75 19.63
CA ARG A 86 -9.13 3.24 19.15
C ARG A 86 -9.38 3.68 17.72
N TYR A 87 -9.69 2.72 16.85
CA TYR A 87 -10.17 2.98 15.50
C TYR A 87 -11.69 2.80 15.49
N THR A 88 -12.40 3.70 14.82
CA THR A 88 -13.87 3.71 14.76
C THR A 88 -14.43 2.61 13.86
N THR A 89 -13.65 2.14 12.88
CA THR A 89 -14.07 1.10 11.93
C THR A 89 -13.47 -0.24 12.34
N PRO A 90 -14.29 -1.26 12.70
CA PRO A 90 -13.82 -2.62 12.97
C PRO A 90 -12.99 -3.19 11.81
N GLY A 91 -11.98 -4.01 12.10
CA GLY A 91 -11.10 -4.60 11.08
C GLY A 91 -10.04 -3.65 10.49
N THR A 92 -10.24 -2.34 10.56
CA THR A 92 -9.25 -1.35 10.11
C THR A 92 -8.18 -1.07 11.15
N GLY A 93 -7.06 -0.46 10.76
CA GLY A 93 -6.09 0.04 11.73
C GLY A 93 -4.73 0.41 11.14
N LYS A 94 -3.75 0.62 12.03
CA LYS A 94 -2.35 0.79 11.66
C LYS A 94 -1.86 -0.40 10.84
N ARG A 95 -0.87 -0.14 9.98
CA ARG A 95 -0.18 -1.16 9.17
C ARG A 95 -1.14 -2.04 8.37
N TRP A 96 -2.05 -1.39 7.66
CA TRP A 96 -2.97 -2.06 6.74
C TRP A 96 -2.24 -2.81 5.61
N ASP A 97 -1.00 -2.39 5.28
CA ASP A 97 -0.08 -3.12 4.39
C ASP A 97 0.19 -4.55 4.87
N LEU A 98 0.41 -4.72 6.18
CA LEU A 98 0.68 -6.03 6.76
C LEU A 98 -0.58 -6.91 6.79
N LYS A 99 -1.73 -6.31 7.09
CA LYS A 99 -3.01 -7.02 7.05
C LYS A 99 -3.35 -7.53 5.65
N ALA A 100 -3.24 -6.63 4.66
CA ALA A 100 -3.54 -6.99 3.28
C ALA A 100 -2.52 -7.97 2.71
N SER A 101 -1.21 -7.80 2.99
CA SER A 101 -0.19 -8.71 2.49
C SER A 101 -0.29 -10.10 3.10
N ALA A 102 -0.66 -10.23 4.37
CA ALA A 102 -0.90 -11.53 4.99
C ALA A 102 -2.00 -12.35 4.27
N LEU A 103 -2.96 -11.68 3.62
CA LEU A 103 -4.08 -12.33 2.93
C LEU A 103 -3.84 -12.47 1.42
N HIS A 104 -3.28 -11.44 0.77
CA HIS A 104 -3.30 -11.29 -0.69
C HIS A 104 -1.93 -11.33 -1.36
N VAL A 105 -0.81 -11.47 -0.63
CA VAL A 105 0.55 -11.44 -1.21
C VAL A 105 0.75 -12.47 -2.33
N LYS A 106 0.15 -13.65 -2.21
CA LYS A 106 0.21 -14.70 -3.24
C LYS A 106 -0.49 -14.27 -4.53
N ASP A 107 -1.63 -13.58 -4.40
CA ASP A 107 -2.41 -13.13 -5.55
C ASP A 107 -1.77 -11.91 -6.22
N TRP A 108 -1.15 -11.03 -5.44
CA TRP A 108 -0.31 -9.94 -5.97
C TRP A 108 0.83 -10.50 -6.83
N GLY A 109 1.52 -11.55 -6.37
CA GLY A 109 2.53 -12.24 -7.16
C GLY A 109 2.00 -12.75 -8.50
N LYS A 110 0.83 -13.41 -8.50
CA LYS A 110 0.17 -13.91 -9.73
C LYS A 110 -0.23 -12.79 -10.68
N VAL A 111 -0.79 -11.70 -10.16
CA VAL A 111 -1.16 -10.52 -10.96
C VAL A 111 0.07 -9.90 -11.61
N GLY A 112 1.16 -9.78 -10.86
CA GLY A 112 2.45 -9.35 -11.38
C GLY A 112 2.96 -10.22 -12.52
N LEU A 113 2.99 -11.54 -12.32
CA LEU A 113 3.46 -12.50 -13.34
C LEU A 113 2.62 -12.42 -14.62
N ARG A 114 1.29 -12.38 -14.49
CA ARG A 114 0.37 -12.21 -15.63
C ARG A 114 0.61 -10.90 -16.37
N ALA A 115 0.76 -9.79 -15.65
CA ALA A 115 1.01 -8.48 -16.25
C ALA A 115 2.39 -8.38 -16.94
N MET A 116 3.37 -9.16 -16.46
CA MET A 116 4.69 -9.29 -17.08
C MET A 116 4.70 -10.22 -18.30
N GLY A 117 3.60 -10.90 -18.61
CA GLY A 117 3.53 -11.89 -19.70
C GLY A 117 4.27 -13.19 -19.38
N VAL A 118 4.62 -13.41 -18.11
CA VAL A 118 5.24 -14.65 -17.64
C VAL A 118 4.09 -15.62 -17.35
N LYS A 119 4.00 -16.72 -18.11
CA LYS A 119 3.07 -17.81 -17.78
C LYS A 119 3.44 -18.34 -16.39
N ALA A 120 2.47 -18.25 -15.47
CA ALA A 120 2.53 -18.85 -14.14
C ALA A 120 2.37 -20.38 -14.25
#